data_AF-A0A662LPG0-F1
#
_entry.id   AF-A0A662LPG0-F1
#
_cell.length_a   1.000
_cell.length_b   1.000
_cell.length_c   1.000
_cell.angle_alpha   90.00
_cell.angle_beta   90.00
_cell.angle_gamma   90.00
#
_symmetry.space_group_name_H-M   'P 1'
#
loop_
_entity.id
_entity.type
_entity.pdbx_description
1 polymer ?
#
loop_
_entity_poly.entity_id
_entity_poly.type
_entity_poly.pdbx_seq_one_letter_code
_entity_poly.pdbx_strand_id
1 'polypeptide(L)' 'KSIGFKEGYREKSHFCLIIAMEELYVKEDKLNSDMVENLELCKRLRHESDYGLTYHQESAKTALKYAKEFLDKTLNLI' A
#
# COMPACT_ATOMS: atom_id res chain seq x y z
N LYS A 1 6.46 -5.25 2.31
CA LYS A 1 6.98 -6.05 3.45
C LYS A 1 8.39 -5.65 3.89
N SER A 2 9.29 -5.26 2.99
CA SER A 2 10.69 -4.87 3.33
C SER A 2 10.80 -3.66 4.28
N ILE A 3 9.98 -2.61 4.09
CA ILE A 3 10.12 -1.34 4.81
C ILE A 3 9.77 -1.44 6.30
N GLY A 4 8.64 -2.07 6.66
CA GLY A 4 8.29 -2.27 8.07
C GLY A 4 9.34 -3.10 8.83
N PHE A 5 10.01 -4.02 8.14
CA PHE A 5 11.08 -4.84 8.72
C PHE A 5 12.36 -4.02 9.01
N LYS A 6 12.71 -3.05 8.15
CA LYS A 6 13.84 -2.12 8.38
C LYS A 6 13.65 -1.31 9.67
N GLU A 7 12.41 -0.92 9.97
CA GLU A 7 12.03 -0.20 11.18
C GLU A 7 11.79 -1.12 12.40
N GLY A 8 12.08 -2.42 12.29
CA GLY A 8 11.93 -3.38 13.39
C GLY A 8 10.51 -3.89 13.64
N TYR A 9 9.54 -3.54 12.79
CA TYR A 9 8.15 -3.99 12.90
C TYR A 9 7.90 -5.27 12.10
N ARG A 10 7.05 -6.15 12.65
CA ARG A 10 6.52 -7.32 11.93
C ARG A 10 5.06 -7.13 11.58
N GLU A 11 4.73 -7.29 10.31
CA GLU A 11 3.36 -7.21 9.82
C GLU A 11 2.50 -8.32 10.45
N LYS A 12 1.41 -7.93 11.12
CA LYS A 12 0.39 -8.85 11.63
C LYS A 12 -0.89 -8.88 10.79
N SER A 13 -1.18 -7.79 10.08
CA SER A 13 -2.32 -7.66 9.18
C SER A 13 -2.10 -6.52 8.18
N HIS A 14 -2.83 -6.53 7.07
CA HIS A 14 -2.83 -5.42 6.11
C HIS A 14 -3.26 -4.09 6.74
N PHE A 15 -4.15 -4.13 7.75
CA PHE A 15 -4.55 -2.94 8.49
C PHE A 15 -3.38 -2.38 9.29
N CYS A 16 -2.66 -3.22 10.03
CA CYS A 16 -1.45 -2.80 10.75
C CYS A 16 -0.38 -2.26 9.81
N LEU A 17 -0.28 -2.80 8.59
CA LEU A 17 0.66 -2.30 7.58
C LEU A 17 0.31 -0.86 7.17
N ILE A 18 -0.96 -0.57 6.87
CA ILE A 18 -1.42 0.78 6.52
C ILE A 18 -1.11 1.78 7.64
N ILE A 19 -1.47 1.44 8.88
CA ILE A 19 -1.17 2.30 10.04
C ILE A 19 0.33 2.53 10.20
N ALA A 20 1.15 1.48 10.06
CA ALA A 20 2.60 1.63 10.13
C ALA A 20 3.15 2.56 9.04
N MET A 21 2.54 2.58 7.85
CA MET A 21 2.94 3.50 6.79
C MET A 21 2.58 4.95 7.11
N GLU A 22 1.39 5.19 7.65
CA GLU A 22 0.98 6.53 8.09
C GLU A 22 1.90 7.05 9.19
N GLU A 23 2.11 6.25 10.23
CA GLU A 23 2.86 6.66 11.43
C GLU A 23 4.36 6.84 11.16
N LEU A 24 4.98 5.95 10.39
CA LEU A 24 6.44 5.94 10.22
C LEU A 24 6.93 6.75 9.02
N TYR A 25 6.07 7.00 8.04
CA TYR A 25 6.48 7.59 6.76
C TYR A 25 5.66 8.80 6.34
N VAL A 26 4.34 8.82 6.56
CA VAL A 26 3.52 10.00 6.20
C VAL A 26 3.71 11.12 7.21
N LYS A 27 3.61 10.82 8.51
CA LYS A 27 3.82 11.82 9.57
C LYS A 27 5.22 12.42 9.58
N GLU A 28 6.20 11.65 9.13
CA GLU A 28 7.60 12.06 8.98
C GLU A 28 7.89 12.74 7.62
N ASP A 29 6.85 13.03 6.82
CA ASP A 29 6.92 13.66 5.48
C ASP A 29 7.80 12.89 4.45
N LYS A 30 8.01 11.59 4.67
CA LYS A 30 8.79 10.70 3.79
C LYS A 30 7.94 10.09 2.67
N LEU A 31 6.63 10.03 2.86
CA LEU A 31 5.64 9.57 1.87
C LEU A 31 4.42 10.48 1.89
N ASN A 32 3.84 10.74 0.72
CA ASN A 32 2.57 11.47 0.62
C ASN A 32 1.41 10.58 1.13
N SER A 33 0.44 11.15 1.84
CA SER A 33 -0.80 10.50 2.28
C SER A 33 -1.54 9.80 1.13
N ASP A 34 -1.53 10.38 -0.08
CA ASP A 34 -2.17 9.80 -1.27
C ASP A 34 -1.64 8.37 -1.54
N MET A 35 -0.38 8.10 -1.19
CA MET A 35 0.23 6.78 -1.39
C MET A 35 -0.36 5.73 -0.45
N VAL A 36 -0.69 6.11 0.78
CA VAL A 36 -1.36 5.22 1.74
C VAL A 36 -2.81 4.99 1.32
N GLU A 37 -3.51 6.04 0.89
CA GLU A 37 -4.88 5.92 0.38
C GLU A 37 -4.95 4.99 -0.84
N ASN A 38 -4.00 5.12 -1.76
CA ASN A 38 -3.87 4.25 -2.93
C ASN A 38 -3.59 2.80 -2.54
N LEU A 39 -2.76 2.56 -1.52
CA LEU A 39 -2.52 1.21 -0.99
C LEU A 39 -3.79 0.61 -0.38
N GLU A 40 -4.57 1.41 0.35
CA GLU A 40 -5.85 0.97 0.90
C GLU A 40 -6.87 0.65 -0.20
N LEU A 41 -6.95 1.48 -1.24
CA LEU A 41 -7.80 1.20 -2.39
C LEU A 41 -7.41 -0.12 -3.06
N CYS A 42 -6.12 -0.36 -3.27
CA CYS A 42 -5.63 -1.62 -3.84
C CYS A 42 -5.99 -2.83 -2.95
N LYS A 43 -5.92 -2.68 -1.61
CA LYS A 43 -6.39 -3.71 -0.66
C LYS A 43 -7.87 -4.03 -0.85
N ARG A 44 -8.72 -2.99 -1.01
CA ARG A 44 -10.17 -3.17 -1.25
C ARG A 44 -10.45 -3.83 -2.59
N LEU A 45 -9.83 -3.36 -3.67
CA LEU A 45 -9.97 -3.96 -5.00
C LEU A 45 -9.60 -5.44 -4.99
N ARG A 46 -8.49 -5.81 -4.31
CA ARG A 46 -8.13 -7.21 -4.14
C ARG A 46 -9.20 -7.98 -3.37
N HIS A 47 -9.75 -7.42 -2.30
CA HIS A 47 -10.78 -8.08 -1.51
C HIS A 47 -12.07 -8.32 -2.31
N GLU A 48 -12.52 -7.33 -3.08
CA GLU A 48 -13.69 -7.46 -3.96
C GLU A 48 -13.47 -8.49 -5.07
N SER A 49 -12.28 -8.54 -5.65
CA SER A 49 -11.93 -9.54 -6.65
C SER A 49 -11.79 -10.96 -6.07
N ASP A 50 -11.17 -11.12 -4.91
CA ASP A 50 -10.91 -12.44 -4.32
C ASP A 50 -12.16 -13.04 -3.65
N TYR A 51 -12.95 -12.20 -2.97
CA TYR A 51 -14.09 -12.64 -2.16
C TYR A 51 -15.45 -12.24 -2.74
N GLY A 52 -15.52 -11.11 -3.44
CA GLY A 52 -16.74 -10.65 -4.11
C GLY A 52 -16.89 -11.16 -5.55
N LEU A 53 -15.84 -11.76 -6.13
CA LEU A 53 -15.76 -12.22 -7.52
C LEU A 53 -16.05 -11.10 -8.54
N THR A 54 -15.75 -9.85 -8.18
CA THR A 54 -15.95 -8.67 -9.04
C THR A 54 -14.65 -8.25 -9.69
N TYR A 55 -14.66 -8.15 -11.03
CA TYR A 55 -13.47 -7.81 -11.82
C TYR A 55 -13.77 -6.73 -12.85
N HIS A 56 -12.96 -5.66 -12.84
CA HIS A 56 -13.02 -4.59 -13.82
C HIS A 56 -11.63 -4.26 -14.34
N GLN A 57 -11.51 -4.13 -15.67
CA GLN A 57 -10.23 -3.83 -16.32
C GLN A 57 -9.63 -2.50 -15.84
N GLU A 58 -10.48 -1.50 -15.58
CA GLU A 58 -10.06 -0.19 -15.08
C GLU A 58 -9.45 -0.32 -13.67
N SER A 59 -10.11 -1.04 -12.77
CA SER A 59 -9.59 -1.34 -11.42
C SER A 59 -8.23 -2.03 -11.47
N ALA A 60 -8.05 -2.99 -12.38
CA ALA A 60 -6.76 -3.68 -12.56
C ALA A 60 -5.66 -2.73 -13.07
N LYS A 61 -5.98 -1.86 -14.04
CA LYS A 61 -5.04 -0.83 -14.54
C LYS A 61 -4.65 0.16 -13.45
N THR A 62 -5.62 0.61 -12.66
CA THR A 62 -5.41 1.52 -11.52
C THR A 62 -4.52 0.88 -10.47
N ALA A 63 -4.82 -0.35 -10.05
CA ALA A 63 -4.02 -1.08 -9.07
C ALA A 63 -2.56 -1.27 -9.56
N LEU A 64 -2.37 -1.59 -10.84
CA LEU A 64 -1.04 -1.73 -11.43
C LEU A 64 -0.26 -0.41 -11.43
N LYS A 65 -0.93 0.71 -11.78
CA LYS A 65 -0.32 2.05 -11.75
C LYS A 65 0.15 2.38 -10.34
N TYR A 66 -0.73 2.27 -9.36
CA TYR A 66 -0.40 2.60 -7.97
C TYR A 66 0.66 1.70 -7.37
N ALA A 67 0.65 0.40 -7.69
CA ALA A 67 1.70 -0.51 -7.25
C ALA A 67 3.09 -0.11 -7.79
N LYS A 68 3.17 0.36 -9.05
CA LYS A 68 4.42 0.84 -9.65
C LYS A 68 4.92 2.13 -8.98
N GLU A 69 4.04 3.12 -8.83
CA GLU A 69 4.36 4.39 -8.17
C GLU A 69 4.82 4.15 -6.72
N PHE A 70 4.14 3.25 -6.01
CA PHE A 70 4.50 2.87 -4.66
C PHE A 70 5.88 2.22 -4.60
N LEU A 71 6.17 1.25 -5.48
CA LEU A 71 7.46 0.58 -5.51
C LEU A 71 8.61 1.55 -5.80
N ASP A 72 8.44 2.45 -6.76
CA ASP A 72 9.44 3.45 -7.13
C ASP A 72 9.79 4.36 -5.96
N LYS A 73 8.78 4.91 -5.27
CA LYS A 73 9.01 5.78 -4.12
C LYS A 73 9.60 5.05 -2.93
N THR A 74 9.18 3.81 -2.70
CA THR A 74 9.66 3.03 -1.55
C THR A 74 11.06 2.47 -1.73
N LEU A 75 11.51 2.19 -2.96
CA LEU A 75 12.89 1.80 -3.23
C LEU A 75 13.88 2.90 -2.85
N ASN A 76 13.50 4.17 -3.00
CA ASN A 76 14.32 5.31 -2.58
C ASN A 76 14.43 5.48 -1.05
N LEU A 77 13.67 4.71 -0.26
CA LEU A 77 13.66 4.76 1.21
C LEU A 77 14.46 3.61 1.86
N ILE A 78 14.90 2.62 1.07
CA ILE A 78 15.67 1.45 1.53
C ILE A 78 17.15 1.74 1.42
#